data_AF-A0A6P6S2Z6-F1
#
_entry.id   AF-A0A6P6S2Z6-F1
#
_cell.length_a   1.000
_cell.length_b   1.000
_cell.length_c   1.000
_cell.angle_alpha   90.00
_cell.angle_beta   90.00
_cell.angle_gamma   90.00
#
_symmetry.space_group_name_H-M   'P 1'
#
loop_
_entity.id
_entity.type
_entity.pdbx_description
1 polymer ?
#
loop_
_entity_poly.entity_id
_entity_poly.type
_entity_poly.pdbx_seq_one_letter_code
_entity_poly.pdbx_strand_id
1 'polypeptide(L)'
;MDRLRASASRWIFQPSQDYQDCHRSLEAQQQQQQQQLLLQEAAAVAAHDAAVRCEALFFREADTTLQQLRFLAARMQQAAAVATDDACGAADAQAAAAAAAAAVAASLPVEGTPQNDCSGVSEKASSRIPTTRAERKADLEALTASNVRQWLDQFCSTAADVVYTLTPYQQQPQLLDSHLPQLVEVLIVPVRHHLPLLTSQIQREQQQQQSSSGSESGWAASTASCCLRVLLHLIYVFCKVRGVKAVRALLPQEPELLEQVYSALAALQQQEQEQQQQQQQQQTQEQQQQQQQRELPLSIILLEYLCCRVYRHPDPQIRKLAAAAVARIAPHAAPYAVTVRFRSRSHRQNRVFKTQCLYIAFQKGSFELFAAQRRRRFEARSLRAADVDGGGEAKSAAMASAGEAASAVRQTADSAQAAAGIVDGALQTQVRNSIVTFEQQRPYRRRGGDLLREASCAFIASIGTAAAAFADGNRQR
;
A
#
# COMPACT_ATOMS: atom_id res chain seq x y z
N MET A 1 -1.96 -14.55 -119.13
CA MET A 1 -2.06 -13.92 -117.78
C MET A 1 -1.52 -14.83 -116.66
N ASP A 2 -1.21 -16.10 -116.91
CA ASP A 2 -0.77 -17.04 -115.85
C ASP A 2 0.72 -17.02 -115.50
N ARG A 3 1.59 -16.38 -116.29
CA ARG A 3 3.03 -16.26 -116.00
C ARG A 3 3.41 -15.12 -115.06
N LEU A 4 2.49 -14.19 -114.75
CA LEU A 4 2.72 -13.12 -113.78
C LEU A 4 2.33 -13.52 -112.34
N ARG A 5 1.57 -14.61 -112.14
CA ARG A 5 1.29 -15.16 -110.80
C ARG A 5 2.44 -15.96 -110.20
N ALA A 6 3.33 -16.53 -111.02
CA ALA A 6 4.41 -17.40 -110.55
C ALA A 6 5.63 -16.64 -109.97
N SER A 7 5.81 -15.35 -110.29
CA SER A 7 6.93 -14.54 -109.75
C SER A 7 6.58 -13.72 -108.51
N ALA A 8 5.30 -13.60 -108.14
CA ALA A 8 4.88 -12.87 -106.94
C ALA A 8 5.04 -13.69 -105.65
N SER A 9 5.19 -15.01 -105.74
CA SER A 9 5.25 -15.92 -104.58
C SER A 9 6.65 -16.09 -103.97
N ARG A 10 7.69 -15.45 -104.53
CA ARG A 10 9.09 -15.70 -104.10
C ARG A 10 9.63 -14.69 -103.09
N TRP A 11 8.86 -13.66 -102.76
CA TRP A 11 9.17 -12.72 -101.69
C TRP A 11 8.41 -13.07 -100.41
N ILE A 12 8.38 -14.36 -100.05
CA ILE A 12 7.97 -14.75 -98.69
C ILE A 12 9.08 -14.25 -97.78
N PHE A 13 8.84 -13.08 -97.21
CA PHE A 13 9.71 -12.45 -96.24
C PHE A 13 9.73 -13.36 -95.01
N GLN A 14 10.71 -14.28 -94.95
CA GLN A 14 10.98 -15.01 -93.72
C GLN A 14 11.44 -13.96 -92.71
N PRO A 15 10.71 -13.75 -91.59
CA PRO A 15 11.17 -12.85 -90.55
C PRO A 15 12.55 -13.33 -90.10
N SER A 16 13.53 -12.41 -90.02
CA SER A 16 14.87 -12.73 -89.52
C SER A 16 14.74 -13.40 -88.16
N GLN A 17 15.57 -14.41 -87.90
CA GLN A 17 15.62 -15.14 -86.64
C GLN A 17 15.75 -14.18 -85.43
N ASP A 18 16.48 -13.07 -85.63
CA ASP A 18 16.62 -11.99 -84.65
C ASP A 18 15.28 -11.34 -84.24
N TYR A 19 14.32 -11.25 -85.15
CA TYR A 19 12.99 -10.70 -84.85
C TYR A 19 12.17 -11.66 -84.00
N GLN A 20 12.27 -12.97 -84.25
CA GLN A 20 11.59 -14.00 -83.46
C GLN A 20 12.17 -14.08 -82.04
N ASP A 21 13.49 -13.98 -81.91
CA ASP A 21 14.15 -14.00 -80.60
C ASP A 21 13.85 -12.73 -79.78
N CYS A 22 13.78 -11.57 -80.43
CA CYS A 22 13.33 -10.33 -79.79
C CYS A 22 11.88 -10.43 -79.28
N HIS A 23 10.97 -11.00 -80.08
CA HIS A 23 9.58 -11.19 -79.67
C HIS A 23 9.45 -12.15 -78.48
N ARG A 24 10.17 -13.28 -78.50
CA ARG A 24 10.20 -14.23 -77.37
C ARG A 24 10.78 -13.61 -76.12
N SER A 25 11.82 -12.78 -76.25
CA SER A 25 12.40 -12.06 -75.11
C SER A 25 11.39 -11.06 -74.50
N LEU A 26 10.63 -10.35 -75.34
CA LEU A 26 9.60 -9.42 -74.88
C LEU A 26 8.45 -10.16 -74.19
N GLU A 27 7.98 -11.27 -74.75
CA GLU A 27 6.95 -12.12 -74.14
C GLU A 27 7.42 -12.69 -72.79
N ALA A 28 8.67 -13.17 -72.71
CA ALA A 28 9.24 -13.67 -71.46
C ALA A 28 9.34 -12.56 -70.40
N GLN A 29 9.75 -11.35 -70.80
CA GLN A 29 9.80 -10.20 -69.90
C GLN A 29 8.40 -9.80 -69.41
N GLN A 30 7.40 -9.80 -70.30
CA GLN A 30 6.02 -9.50 -69.95
C GLN A 30 5.45 -10.56 -68.99
N GLN A 31 5.71 -11.85 -69.24
CA GLN A 31 5.32 -12.94 -68.35
C GLN A 31 5.99 -12.82 -66.97
N GLN A 32 7.28 -12.48 -66.94
CA GLN A 32 8.00 -12.27 -65.67
C GLN A 32 7.41 -11.09 -64.88
N GLN A 33 7.07 -9.98 -65.54
CA GLN A 33 6.44 -8.84 -64.90
C GLN A 33 5.05 -9.19 -64.36
N GLN A 34 4.25 -9.94 -65.13
CA GLN A 34 2.93 -10.40 -64.68
C GLN A 34 3.05 -11.35 -63.47
N GLN A 35 4.05 -12.24 -63.47
CA GLN A 35 4.32 -13.12 -62.33
C GLN A 35 4.74 -12.33 -61.07
N GLN A 36 5.55 -11.28 -61.22
CA GLN A 36 5.91 -10.40 -60.10
C GLN A 36 4.69 -9.66 -59.53
N LEU A 37 3.78 -9.18 -60.37
CA LEU A 37 2.55 -8.53 -59.91
C LEU A 37 1.65 -9.51 -59.15
N LEU A 38 1.48 -10.73 -59.65
CA LEU A 38 0.71 -11.77 -58.96
C LEU A 38 1.34 -12.15 -57.61
N LEU A 39 2.68 -12.20 -57.52
CA LEU A 39 3.37 -12.45 -56.25
C LEU A 39 3.22 -11.28 -55.27
N GLN A 40 3.24 -10.03 -55.75
CA GLN A 40 2.99 -8.85 -54.91
C GLN A 40 1.55 -8.81 -54.40
N GLU A 41 0.58 -9.14 -55.26
CA GLU A 41 -0.83 -9.22 -54.87
C GLU A 41 -1.07 -10.35 -53.86
N ALA A 42 -0.51 -11.54 -54.10
CA ALA A 42 -0.57 -12.65 -53.14
C ALA A 42 0.08 -12.29 -51.79
N ALA A 43 1.22 -11.58 -51.80
CA ALA A 43 1.88 -11.11 -50.58
C ALA A 43 1.04 -10.06 -49.84
N ALA A 44 0.39 -9.14 -50.56
CA ALA A 44 -0.51 -8.14 -49.98
C ALA A 44 -1.75 -8.79 -49.34
N VAL A 45 -2.36 -9.78 -50.00
CA VAL A 45 -3.48 -10.56 -49.46
C VAL A 45 -3.04 -11.33 -48.20
N ALA A 46 -1.89 -12.00 -48.24
CA ALA A 46 -1.36 -12.73 -47.08
C ALA A 46 -1.06 -11.80 -45.89
N ALA A 47 -0.55 -10.59 -46.14
CA ALA A 47 -0.32 -9.58 -45.11
C ALA A 47 -1.64 -9.06 -44.51
N HIS A 48 -2.66 -8.86 -45.33
CA HIS A 48 -3.99 -8.49 -44.88
C HIS A 48 -4.63 -9.58 -44.02
N ASP A 49 -4.57 -10.84 -44.45
CA ASP A 49 -5.09 -12.00 -43.68
C ASP A 49 -4.33 -12.19 -42.36
N ALA A 50 -3.04 -11.88 -42.32
CA ALA A 50 -2.27 -11.88 -41.07
C ALA A 50 -2.73 -10.75 -40.14
N ALA A 51 -2.98 -9.53 -40.65
CA ALA A 51 -3.48 -8.42 -39.87
C ALA A 51 -4.87 -8.70 -39.28
N VAL A 52 -5.80 -9.23 -40.07
CA VAL A 52 -7.15 -9.60 -39.61
C VAL A 52 -7.11 -10.68 -38.53
N ARG A 53 -6.22 -11.68 -38.67
CA ARG A 53 -6.03 -12.70 -37.63
C ARG A 53 -5.47 -12.12 -36.33
N CYS A 54 -4.52 -11.19 -36.43
CA CYS A 54 -4.00 -10.49 -35.27
C CYS A 54 -5.11 -9.67 -34.58
N GLU A 55 -5.92 -8.93 -35.33
CA GLU A 55 -7.08 -8.20 -34.81
C GLU A 55 -8.08 -9.12 -34.08
N ALA A 56 -8.41 -10.27 -34.66
CA ALA A 56 -9.29 -11.25 -34.02
C ALA A 56 -8.71 -11.79 -32.69
N LEU A 57 -7.40 -12.03 -32.63
CA LEU A 57 -6.72 -12.42 -31.40
C LEU A 57 -6.77 -11.29 -30.36
N PHE A 58 -6.55 -10.04 -30.77
CA PHE A 58 -6.64 -8.88 -29.89
C PHE A 58 -8.03 -8.70 -29.28
N PHE A 59 -9.10 -8.88 -30.07
CA PHE A 59 -10.46 -8.79 -29.55
C PHE A 59 -10.75 -9.89 -28.53
N ARG A 60 -10.27 -11.11 -28.78
CA ARG A 60 -10.40 -12.22 -27.83
C ARG A 60 -9.64 -11.96 -26.52
N GLU A 61 -8.45 -11.37 -26.60
CA GLU A 61 -7.66 -10.97 -25.43
C GLU A 61 -8.34 -9.84 -24.65
N ALA A 62 -8.92 -8.86 -25.35
CA ALA A 62 -9.68 -7.77 -24.72
C ALA A 62 -10.92 -8.30 -23.99
N ASP A 63 -11.66 -9.25 -24.58
CA ASP A 63 -12.80 -9.90 -23.93
C ASP A 63 -12.38 -10.72 -22.71
N THR A 64 -11.24 -11.42 -22.79
CA THR A 64 -10.67 -12.17 -21.67
C THR A 64 -10.30 -11.21 -20.53
N THR A 65 -9.65 -10.09 -20.87
CA THR A 65 -9.30 -9.02 -19.93
C THR A 65 -10.57 -8.45 -19.28
N LEU A 66 -11.63 -8.21 -20.05
CA LEU A 66 -12.91 -7.73 -19.53
C LEU A 66 -13.54 -8.73 -18.54
N GLN A 67 -13.46 -10.03 -18.82
CA GLN A 67 -13.92 -11.07 -17.90
C GLN A 67 -13.11 -11.10 -16.61
N GLN A 68 -11.78 -10.99 -16.70
CA GLN A 68 -10.89 -10.90 -15.54
C GLN A 68 -11.18 -9.67 -14.69
N LEU A 69 -11.39 -8.51 -15.31
CA LEU A 69 -11.77 -7.27 -14.61
C LEU A 69 -13.12 -7.41 -13.90
N ARG A 70 -14.11 -8.05 -14.52
CA ARG A 70 -15.41 -8.33 -13.87
C ARG A 70 -15.26 -9.26 -12.67
N PHE A 71 -14.39 -10.26 -12.78
CA PHE A 71 -14.06 -11.14 -11.66
C PHE A 71 -13.42 -10.35 -10.50
N LEU A 72 -12.45 -9.49 -10.79
CA LEU A 72 -11.81 -8.61 -9.80
C LEU A 72 -12.83 -7.66 -9.15
N ALA A 73 -13.72 -7.04 -9.94
CA ALA A 73 -14.77 -6.17 -9.42
C ALA A 73 -15.72 -6.91 -8.47
N ALA A 74 -16.16 -8.11 -8.85
CA ALA A 74 -17.05 -8.95 -8.01
C ALA A 74 -16.38 -9.37 -6.70
N ARG A 75 -15.11 -9.78 -6.77
CA ARG A 75 -14.29 -10.10 -5.59
C ARG A 75 -14.16 -8.88 -4.68
N MET A 76 -13.84 -7.71 -5.23
CA MET A 76 -13.74 -6.50 -4.42
C MET A 76 -15.06 -6.17 -3.70
N GLN A 77 -16.21 -6.25 -4.39
CA GLN A 77 -17.53 -6.05 -3.78
C GLN A 77 -17.81 -7.04 -2.64
N GLN A 78 -17.38 -8.30 -2.78
CA GLN A 78 -17.45 -9.29 -1.71
C GLN A 78 -16.63 -8.87 -0.48
N ALA A 79 -15.42 -8.35 -0.70
CA ALA A 79 -14.59 -7.82 0.38
C ALA A 79 -15.20 -6.58 1.06
N ALA A 80 -15.92 -5.72 0.31
CA ALA A 80 -16.71 -4.62 0.89
C ALA A 80 -17.76 -5.15 1.84
N ALA A 81 -18.57 -6.09 1.35
CA ALA A 81 -19.72 -6.59 2.09
C ALA A 81 -19.28 -7.16 3.45
N VAL A 82 -18.21 -7.96 3.46
CA VAL A 82 -17.66 -8.49 4.71
C VAL A 82 -17.14 -7.37 5.62
N ALA A 83 -16.46 -6.36 5.06
CA ALA A 83 -15.98 -5.22 5.86
C ALA A 83 -17.12 -4.37 6.45
N THR A 84 -18.27 -4.27 5.75
CA THR A 84 -19.46 -3.57 6.27
C THR A 84 -20.17 -4.38 7.34
N ASP A 85 -20.26 -5.69 7.18
CA ASP A 85 -20.89 -6.59 8.16
C ASP A 85 -20.10 -6.61 9.48
N ASP A 86 -18.77 -6.67 9.40
CA ASP A 86 -17.88 -6.58 10.57
C ASP A 86 -18.04 -5.24 11.31
N ALA A 87 -18.25 -4.15 10.57
CA ALA A 87 -18.48 -2.82 11.14
C ALA A 87 -19.84 -2.68 11.85
N CYS A 88 -20.90 -3.25 11.28
CA CYS A 88 -22.23 -3.23 11.88
C CYS A 88 -22.27 -4.07 13.17
N GLY A 89 -21.67 -5.27 13.16
CA GLY A 89 -21.60 -6.12 14.34
C GLY A 89 -20.87 -5.46 15.51
N ALA A 90 -19.80 -4.70 15.24
CA ALA A 90 -19.08 -3.95 16.26
C ALA A 90 -19.92 -2.79 16.84
N ALA A 91 -20.67 -2.08 16.00
CA ALA A 91 -21.54 -0.99 16.45
C ALA A 91 -22.68 -1.52 17.34
N ASP A 92 -23.30 -2.65 16.98
CA ASP A 92 -24.36 -3.27 17.77
C ASP A 92 -23.83 -3.81 19.10
N ALA A 93 -22.65 -4.44 19.11
CA ALA A 93 -22.00 -4.88 20.34
C ALA A 93 -21.66 -3.71 21.27
N GLN A 94 -21.21 -2.58 20.73
CA GLN A 94 -20.89 -1.38 21.50
C GLN A 94 -22.16 -0.69 22.02
N ALA A 95 -23.24 -0.63 21.23
CA ALA A 95 -24.54 -0.14 21.66
C ALA A 95 -25.14 -1.03 22.76
N ALA A 96 -25.03 -2.36 22.63
CA ALA A 96 -25.46 -3.30 23.66
C ALA A 96 -24.64 -3.18 24.95
N ALA A 97 -23.32 -2.99 24.86
CA ALA A 97 -22.47 -2.73 26.03
C ALA A 97 -22.81 -1.41 26.73
N ALA A 98 -23.09 -0.35 25.96
CA ALA A 98 -23.54 0.94 26.51
C ALA A 98 -24.92 0.83 27.17
N ALA A 99 -25.86 0.09 26.56
CA ALA A 99 -27.18 -0.18 27.12
C ALA A 99 -27.09 -1.03 28.40
N ALA A 100 -26.22 -2.04 28.44
CA ALA A 100 -25.95 -2.83 29.65
C ALA A 100 -25.33 -1.98 30.77
N ALA A 101 -24.38 -1.10 30.45
CA ALA A 101 -23.81 -0.16 31.42
C ALA A 101 -24.86 0.83 31.95
N ALA A 102 -25.78 1.30 31.09
CA ALA A 102 -26.91 2.15 31.48
C ALA A 102 -27.94 1.38 32.34
N ALA A 103 -28.23 0.12 32.03
CA ALA A 103 -29.13 -0.73 32.82
C ALA A 103 -28.58 -1.06 34.21
N VAL A 104 -27.26 -1.27 34.32
CA VAL A 104 -26.58 -1.42 35.63
C VAL A 104 -26.67 -0.12 36.44
N ALA A 105 -26.64 1.05 35.81
CA ALA A 105 -26.85 2.33 36.48
C ALA A 105 -28.33 2.61 36.86
N ALA A 106 -29.28 2.01 36.14
CA ALA A 106 -30.73 2.23 36.32
C ALA A 106 -31.42 1.22 37.25
N SER A 107 -30.70 0.24 37.80
CA SER A 107 -31.26 -0.76 38.71
C SER A 107 -31.48 -0.19 40.12
N LEU A 108 -32.55 0.58 40.30
CA LEU A 108 -33.23 0.82 41.60
C LEU A 108 -34.63 0.20 41.52
N PRO A 109 -35.12 -0.45 42.58
CA PRO A 109 -36.30 -1.31 42.51
C PRO A 109 -37.59 -0.49 42.45
N VAL A 110 -38.44 -0.74 41.45
CA VAL A 110 -39.84 -0.32 41.43
C VAL A 110 -40.69 -1.52 41.01
N GLU A 111 -41.55 -1.96 41.93
CA GLU A 111 -42.58 -2.98 41.75
C GLU A 111 -43.75 -2.48 40.88
N GLY A 112 -44.30 -3.38 40.05
CA GLY A 112 -45.75 -3.40 39.80
C GLY A 112 -46.25 -3.61 38.35
N THR A 113 -46.51 -4.88 37.99
CA THR A 113 -47.74 -5.44 37.34
C THR A 113 -48.24 -4.94 35.94
N PRO A 114 -49.16 -5.65 35.22
CA PRO A 114 -48.79 -6.52 34.08
C PRO A 114 -49.56 -6.27 32.75
N GLN A 115 -49.15 -7.06 31.74
CA GLN A 115 -49.93 -7.67 30.63
C GLN A 115 -50.70 -6.79 29.63
N ASN A 116 -50.34 -6.91 28.34
CA ASN A 116 -51.35 -7.06 27.28
C ASN A 116 -50.80 -7.74 26.02
N ASP A 117 -51.57 -8.71 25.51
CA ASP A 117 -51.35 -9.50 24.30
C ASP A 117 -51.69 -8.72 23.02
N CYS A 118 -51.07 -9.07 21.87
CA CYS A 118 -51.78 -9.16 20.58
C CYS A 118 -50.95 -9.80 19.45
N SER A 119 -51.55 -10.82 18.84
CA SER A 119 -51.20 -11.56 17.62
C SER A 119 -51.32 -10.74 16.33
N GLY A 120 -50.67 -11.17 15.23
CA GLY A 120 -50.99 -10.64 13.89
C GLY A 120 -50.10 -11.03 12.69
N VAL A 121 -50.22 -12.29 12.23
CA VAL A 121 -50.31 -12.78 10.83
C VAL A 121 -49.78 -11.89 9.67
N SER A 122 -48.89 -12.43 8.81
CA SER A 122 -49.26 -12.94 7.46
C SER A 122 -48.14 -12.89 6.42
N GLU A 123 -47.94 -14.05 5.80
CA GLU A 123 -47.20 -14.32 4.57
C GLU A 123 -47.71 -13.53 3.35
N LYS A 124 -46.83 -13.25 2.37
CA LYS A 124 -47.11 -13.60 0.96
C LYS A 124 -45.89 -13.58 0.03
N ALA A 125 -45.92 -14.55 -0.88
CA ALA A 125 -44.88 -15.01 -1.79
C ALA A 125 -44.92 -14.36 -3.19
N SER A 126 -43.97 -14.81 -4.04
CA SER A 126 -43.94 -14.79 -5.52
C SER A 126 -43.09 -13.66 -6.15
N SER A 127 -42.22 -13.87 -7.14
CA SER A 127 -42.17 -14.91 -8.19
C SER A 127 -40.73 -15.21 -8.63
N ARG A 128 -40.48 -16.46 -9.06
CA ARG A 128 -39.23 -16.96 -9.67
C ARG A 128 -39.38 -16.96 -11.20
N ILE A 129 -38.45 -16.32 -11.90
CA ILE A 129 -38.22 -16.49 -13.34
C ILE A 129 -36.94 -17.33 -13.50
N PRO A 130 -36.93 -18.39 -14.33
CA PRO A 130 -35.75 -19.24 -14.52
C PRO A 130 -34.74 -18.56 -15.45
N THR A 131 -33.63 -18.07 -14.88
CA THR A 131 -32.49 -17.53 -15.62
C THR A 131 -31.52 -18.65 -15.97
N THR A 132 -31.47 -19.07 -17.24
CA THR A 132 -30.50 -20.03 -17.79
C THR A 132 -29.12 -19.39 -18.04
N ARG A 133 -28.58 -18.69 -17.04
CA ARG A 133 -27.18 -18.23 -16.91
C ARG A 133 -26.65 -18.52 -15.49
N ALA A 134 -27.15 -19.58 -14.87
CA ALA A 134 -26.95 -19.91 -13.45
C ALA A 134 -25.75 -20.84 -13.17
N GLU A 135 -25.07 -21.39 -14.18
CA GLU A 135 -24.05 -22.43 -13.97
C GLU A 135 -22.58 -21.93 -13.95
N ARG A 136 -22.35 -20.61 -13.98
CA ARG A 136 -21.06 -20.02 -13.53
C ARG A 136 -21.23 -19.10 -12.32
N LYS A 137 -22.26 -19.35 -11.51
CA LYS A 137 -22.39 -18.83 -10.14
C LYS A 137 -21.71 -19.74 -9.11
N ALA A 138 -21.13 -20.86 -9.58
CA ALA A 138 -20.41 -21.82 -8.77
C ALA A 138 -19.02 -21.27 -8.42
N ASP A 139 -18.76 -21.27 -7.10
CA ASP A 139 -17.45 -21.23 -6.46
C ASP A 139 -16.72 -19.89 -6.37
N LEU A 140 -17.43 -18.76 -6.23
CA LEU A 140 -16.85 -17.68 -5.41
C LEU A 140 -16.95 -18.11 -3.95
N GLU A 141 -15.93 -18.84 -3.49
CA GLU A 141 -15.75 -19.13 -2.06
C GLU A 141 -15.95 -17.84 -1.26
N ALA A 142 -16.80 -17.91 -0.22
CA ALA A 142 -17.04 -16.79 0.68
C ALA A 142 -15.70 -16.30 1.25
N LEU A 143 -15.46 -14.98 1.22
CA LEU A 143 -14.28 -14.41 1.86
C LEU A 143 -14.40 -14.62 3.37
N THR A 144 -13.43 -15.32 3.96
CA THR A 144 -13.35 -15.63 5.39
C THR A 144 -11.94 -15.35 5.90
N ALA A 145 -11.79 -15.18 7.21
CA ALA A 145 -10.48 -14.95 7.82
C ALA A 145 -9.46 -16.06 7.53
N SER A 146 -9.92 -17.31 7.32
CA SER A 146 -9.04 -18.45 7.03
C SER A 146 -8.56 -18.52 5.58
N ASN A 147 -9.31 -17.97 4.61
CA ASN A 147 -8.96 -18.02 3.19
C ASN A 147 -8.50 -16.67 2.60
N VAL A 148 -8.50 -15.58 3.39
CA VAL A 148 -8.15 -14.23 2.95
C VAL A 148 -6.83 -14.16 2.16
N ARG A 149 -5.82 -14.93 2.56
CA ARG A 149 -4.52 -14.95 1.89
C ARG A 149 -4.58 -15.56 0.49
N GLN A 150 -5.18 -16.75 0.36
CA GLN A 150 -5.35 -17.41 -0.93
C GLN A 150 -6.22 -16.56 -1.86
N TRP A 151 -7.25 -15.95 -1.29
CA TRP A 151 -8.14 -15.03 -1.99
C TRP A 151 -7.36 -13.83 -2.55
N LEU A 152 -6.50 -13.19 -1.73
CA LEU A 152 -5.67 -12.06 -2.15
C LEU A 152 -4.62 -12.46 -3.18
N ASP A 153 -4.01 -13.64 -3.04
CA ASP A 153 -3.05 -14.16 -4.01
C ASP A 153 -3.72 -14.36 -5.38
N GLN A 154 -4.95 -14.91 -5.43
CA GLN A 154 -5.72 -15.05 -6.67
C GLN A 154 -6.11 -13.69 -7.27
N PHE A 155 -6.51 -12.73 -6.43
CA PHE A 155 -6.85 -11.38 -6.85
C PHE A 155 -5.63 -10.68 -7.49
N CYS A 156 -4.48 -10.71 -6.81
CA CYS A 156 -3.23 -10.12 -7.29
C CYS A 156 -2.70 -10.81 -8.55
N SER A 157 -2.77 -12.15 -8.62
CA SER A 157 -2.38 -12.90 -9.82
C SER A 157 -3.24 -12.51 -11.03
N THR A 158 -4.56 -12.42 -10.85
CA THR A 158 -5.47 -12.03 -11.93
C THR A 158 -5.21 -10.59 -12.39
N ALA A 159 -4.95 -9.68 -11.45
CA ALA A 159 -4.58 -8.31 -11.79
C ALA A 159 -3.24 -8.24 -12.54
N ALA A 160 -2.26 -9.06 -12.17
CA ALA A 160 -0.98 -9.15 -12.89
C ALA A 160 -1.16 -9.66 -14.33
N ASP A 161 -2.03 -10.67 -14.54
CA ASP A 161 -2.36 -11.18 -15.88
C ASP A 161 -3.02 -10.10 -16.76
N VAL A 162 -3.90 -9.29 -16.18
CA VAL A 162 -4.49 -8.12 -16.86
C VAL A 162 -3.40 -7.12 -17.25
N VAL A 163 -2.48 -6.78 -16.34
CA VAL A 163 -1.37 -5.84 -16.65
C VAL A 163 -0.45 -6.41 -17.75
N TYR A 164 -0.17 -7.70 -17.69
CA TYR A 164 0.64 -8.39 -18.70
C TYR A 164 -0.04 -8.30 -20.08
N THR A 165 -1.34 -8.60 -20.15
CA THR A 165 -2.14 -8.52 -21.37
C THR A 165 -2.23 -7.10 -21.91
N LEU A 166 -2.36 -6.09 -21.03
CA LEU A 166 -2.44 -4.67 -21.42
C LEU A 166 -1.09 -4.09 -21.88
N THR A 167 0.04 -4.71 -21.54
CA THR A 167 1.37 -4.15 -21.83
C THR A 167 1.67 -4.03 -23.33
N PRO A 168 1.42 -5.05 -24.17
CA PRO A 168 1.56 -4.95 -25.62
C PRO A 168 0.75 -3.81 -26.28
N TYR A 169 -0.43 -3.48 -25.74
CA TYR A 169 -1.29 -2.41 -26.26
C TYR A 169 -0.65 -1.02 -26.14
N GLN A 170 0.45 -0.84 -25.41
CA GLN A 170 1.20 0.41 -25.41
C GLN A 170 1.75 0.77 -26.81
N GLN A 171 2.00 -0.23 -27.67
CA GLN A 171 2.48 0.01 -29.03
C GLN A 171 1.35 0.40 -29.99
N GLN A 172 0.14 -0.13 -29.77
CA GLN A 172 -1.04 0.08 -30.62
C GLN A 172 -2.28 0.40 -29.77
N PRO A 173 -2.32 1.56 -29.10
CA PRO A 173 -3.37 1.86 -28.14
C PRO A 173 -4.76 2.03 -28.78
N GLN A 174 -4.80 2.31 -30.09
CA GLN A 174 -6.05 2.49 -30.85
C GLN A 174 -6.91 1.22 -30.89
N LEU A 175 -6.29 0.04 -30.81
CA LEU A 175 -7.02 -1.24 -30.79
C LEU A 175 -7.86 -1.41 -29.52
N LEU A 176 -7.49 -0.71 -28.43
CA LEU A 176 -8.21 -0.79 -27.16
C LEU A 176 -9.41 0.17 -27.12
N ASP A 177 -9.52 1.15 -28.04
CA ASP A 177 -10.46 2.26 -27.94
C ASP A 177 -11.93 1.84 -27.93
N SER A 178 -12.28 0.78 -28.67
CA SER A 178 -13.64 0.23 -28.69
C SER A 178 -14.04 -0.44 -27.36
N HIS A 179 -13.07 -1.05 -26.66
CA HIS A 179 -13.30 -1.78 -25.40
C HIS A 179 -13.01 -0.94 -24.15
N LEU A 180 -12.23 0.13 -24.29
CA LEU A 180 -11.77 0.95 -23.18
C LEU A 180 -12.91 1.48 -22.30
N PRO A 181 -14.05 1.98 -22.84
CA PRO A 181 -15.17 2.41 -22.01
C PRO A 181 -15.67 1.30 -21.08
N GLN A 182 -15.85 0.08 -21.62
CA GLN A 182 -16.36 -1.07 -20.86
C GLN A 182 -15.34 -1.55 -19.81
N LEU A 183 -14.05 -1.60 -20.17
CA LEU A 183 -12.98 -2.02 -19.25
C LEU A 183 -12.87 -1.04 -18.07
N VAL A 184 -12.91 0.26 -18.38
CA VAL A 184 -12.78 1.33 -17.39
C VAL A 184 -14.03 1.42 -16.51
N GLU A 185 -15.23 1.28 -17.08
CA GLU A 185 -16.49 1.27 -16.33
C GLU A 185 -16.53 0.14 -15.28
N VAL A 186 -16.14 -1.08 -15.65
CA VAL A 186 -16.09 -2.24 -14.74
C VAL A 186 -15.16 -2.00 -13.54
N LEU A 187 -14.08 -1.25 -13.74
CA LEU A 187 -13.14 -0.88 -12.68
C LEU A 187 -13.64 0.27 -11.80
N ILE A 188 -14.32 1.25 -12.39
CA ILE A 188 -14.77 2.44 -11.68
C ILE A 188 -15.89 2.12 -10.70
N VAL A 189 -16.85 1.28 -11.08
CA VAL A 189 -18.01 0.96 -10.23
C VAL A 189 -17.60 0.49 -8.82
N PRO A 190 -16.73 -0.52 -8.65
CA PRO A 190 -16.26 -0.90 -7.31
C PRO A 190 -15.43 0.20 -6.66
N VAL A 191 -14.54 0.90 -7.39
CA VAL A 191 -13.75 2.00 -6.81
C VAL A 191 -14.66 3.06 -6.18
N ARG A 192 -15.72 3.48 -6.88
CA ARG A 192 -16.70 4.46 -6.39
C ARG A 192 -17.43 3.98 -5.15
N HIS A 193 -17.86 2.72 -5.14
CA HIS A 193 -18.61 2.17 -4.01
C HIS A 193 -17.73 2.04 -2.75
N HIS A 194 -16.44 1.77 -2.93
CA HIS A 194 -15.53 1.48 -1.83
C HIS A 194 -14.77 2.68 -1.29
N LEU A 195 -14.64 3.76 -2.07
CA LEU A 195 -13.94 4.97 -1.63
C LEU A 195 -14.54 5.57 -0.34
N PRO A 196 -15.88 5.74 -0.22
CA PRO A 196 -16.49 6.23 1.02
C PRO A 196 -16.25 5.30 2.22
N LEU A 197 -16.25 3.98 1.99
CA LEU A 197 -16.00 3.00 3.04
C LEU A 197 -14.57 3.14 3.57
N LEU A 198 -13.60 3.34 2.68
CA LEU A 198 -12.21 3.54 3.05
C LEU A 198 -12.00 4.87 3.78
N THR A 199 -12.61 5.97 3.32
CA THR A 199 -12.56 7.25 4.04
C THR A 199 -13.14 7.12 5.46
N SER A 200 -14.29 6.45 5.58
CA SER A 200 -14.93 6.19 6.87
C SER A 200 -14.07 5.32 7.78
N GLN A 201 -13.40 4.31 7.22
CA GLN A 201 -12.48 3.44 7.95
C GLN A 201 -11.27 4.21 8.47
N ILE A 202 -10.60 4.99 7.62
CA ILE A 202 -9.44 5.81 8.03
C ILE A 202 -9.84 6.75 9.18
N GLN A 203 -11.03 7.36 9.08
CA GLN A 203 -11.52 8.25 10.12
C GLN A 203 -11.81 7.53 11.44
N ARG A 204 -12.33 6.29 11.40
CA ARG A 204 -12.51 5.46 12.61
C ARG A 204 -11.17 5.02 13.20
N GLU A 205 -10.20 4.65 12.37
CA GLU A 205 -8.86 4.27 12.83
C GLU A 205 -8.17 5.44 13.56
N GLN A 206 -8.32 6.67 13.08
CA GLN A 206 -7.81 7.86 13.77
C GLN A 206 -8.46 8.05 15.16
N GLN A 207 -9.77 7.83 15.29
CA GLN A 207 -10.45 7.93 16.59
C GLN A 207 -10.04 6.79 17.54
N GLN A 208 -9.84 5.58 17.02
CA GLN A 208 -9.48 4.42 17.83
C GLN A 208 -8.02 4.43 18.28
N GLN A 209 -7.09 5.12 17.60
CA GLN A 209 -5.70 5.21 18.08
C GLN A 209 -5.56 5.84 19.48
N GLN A 210 -6.55 6.62 19.93
CA GLN A 210 -6.59 7.13 21.31
C GLN A 210 -7.12 6.10 22.32
N SER A 211 -7.80 5.05 21.84
CA SER A 211 -8.47 4.01 22.62
C SER A 211 -7.71 2.68 22.46
N SER A 212 -6.71 2.44 23.29
CA SER A 212 -5.77 1.31 23.18
C SER A 212 -6.34 -0.11 23.37
N SER A 213 -7.66 -0.32 23.22
CA SER A 213 -8.27 -1.64 23.28
C SER A 213 -8.13 -2.36 21.93
N GLY A 214 -7.23 -3.35 21.88
CA GLY A 214 -6.89 -4.11 20.67
C GLY A 214 -8.03 -5.01 20.14
N SER A 215 -8.96 -4.42 19.40
CA SER A 215 -9.97 -5.19 18.66
C SER A 215 -9.34 -5.90 17.46
N GLU A 216 -9.50 -7.22 17.38
CA GLU A 216 -8.86 -8.12 16.40
C GLU A 216 -9.51 -8.10 14.99
N SER A 217 -10.56 -7.30 14.74
CA SER A 217 -11.40 -7.41 13.53
C SER A 217 -11.01 -6.52 12.33
N GLY A 218 -9.74 -6.15 12.16
CA GLY A 218 -9.28 -5.23 11.10
C GLY A 218 -8.96 -5.87 9.72
N TRP A 219 -9.09 -7.20 9.59
CA TRP A 219 -8.58 -7.91 8.41
C TRP A 219 -9.41 -7.67 7.13
N ALA A 220 -10.74 -7.61 7.23
CA ALA A 220 -11.62 -7.44 6.07
C ALA A 220 -11.41 -6.04 5.45
N ALA A 221 -11.33 -5.04 6.31
CA ALA A 221 -11.10 -3.65 5.94
C ALA A 221 -9.69 -3.46 5.31
N SER A 222 -8.68 -4.11 5.89
CA SER A 222 -7.32 -4.17 5.30
C SER A 222 -7.31 -4.85 3.92
N THR A 223 -8.09 -5.92 3.76
CA THR A 223 -8.23 -6.66 2.49
C THR A 223 -8.88 -5.79 1.43
N ALA A 224 -9.99 -5.12 1.75
CA ALA A 224 -10.67 -4.20 0.85
C ALA A 224 -9.75 -3.03 0.42
N SER A 225 -8.99 -2.47 1.36
CA SER A 225 -7.99 -1.44 1.08
C SER A 225 -6.90 -1.92 0.11
N CYS A 226 -6.39 -3.15 0.30
CA CYS A 226 -5.44 -3.77 -0.61
C CYS A 226 -6.02 -3.93 -2.03
N CYS A 227 -7.26 -4.42 -2.13
CA CYS A 227 -7.95 -4.57 -3.42
C CYS A 227 -8.13 -3.23 -4.13
N LEU A 228 -8.54 -2.20 -3.39
CA LEU A 228 -8.73 -0.85 -3.94
C LEU A 228 -7.42 -0.34 -4.55
N ARG A 229 -6.30 -0.50 -3.86
CA ARG A 229 -4.97 -0.07 -4.35
C ARG A 229 -4.61 -0.76 -5.66
N VAL A 230 -4.87 -2.06 -5.77
CA VAL A 230 -4.63 -2.80 -7.01
C VAL A 230 -5.55 -2.33 -8.14
N LEU A 231 -6.83 -2.06 -7.88
CA LEU A 231 -7.72 -1.50 -8.91
C LEU A 231 -7.30 -0.11 -9.36
N LEU A 232 -6.89 0.76 -8.43
CA LEU A 232 -6.32 2.08 -8.76
C LEU A 232 -5.04 1.94 -9.59
N HIS A 233 -4.21 0.94 -9.30
CA HIS A 233 -3.04 0.62 -10.12
C HIS A 233 -3.43 0.19 -11.54
N LEU A 234 -4.49 -0.62 -11.69
CA LEU A 234 -5.01 -0.98 -13.02
C LEU A 234 -5.50 0.25 -13.80
N ILE A 235 -6.23 1.17 -13.15
CA ILE A 235 -6.64 2.45 -13.77
C ILE A 235 -5.42 3.26 -14.21
N TYR A 236 -4.36 3.27 -13.41
CA TYR A 236 -3.09 3.89 -13.77
C TYR A 236 -2.43 3.21 -14.99
N VAL A 237 -2.46 1.87 -15.08
CA VAL A 237 -1.98 1.13 -16.25
C VAL A 237 -2.80 1.48 -17.50
N PHE A 238 -4.12 1.59 -17.41
CA PHE A 238 -4.96 2.10 -18.51
C PHE A 238 -4.57 3.53 -18.92
N CYS A 239 -4.33 4.41 -17.95
CA CYS A 239 -3.82 5.75 -18.19
C CYS A 239 -2.45 5.75 -18.89
N LYS A 240 -1.60 4.77 -18.59
CA LYS A 240 -0.29 4.59 -19.22
C LYS A 240 -0.40 4.06 -20.65
N VAL A 241 -1.29 3.11 -20.91
CA VAL A 241 -1.50 2.48 -22.23
C VAL A 241 -2.11 3.49 -23.20
N ARG A 242 -3.23 4.14 -22.83
CA ARG A 242 -3.97 5.00 -23.75
C ARG A 242 -3.69 6.50 -23.61
N GLY A 243 -3.24 6.91 -22.43
CA GLY A 243 -3.07 8.31 -22.04
C GLY A 243 -4.16 8.80 -21.09
N VAL A 244 -3.74 9.61 -20.11
CA VAL A 244 -4.60 10.15 -19.04
C VAL A 244 -5.82 10.90 -19.59
N LYS A 245 -5.68 11.64 -20.70
CA LYS A 245 -6.78 12.43 -21.27
C LYS A 245 -7.95 11.56 -21.75
N ALA A 246 -7.67 10.42 -22.36
CA ALA A 246 -8.69 9.50 -22.85
C ALA A 246 -9.40 8.80 -21.69
N VAL A 247 -8.64 8.26 -20.73
CA VAL A 247 -9.21 7.61 -19.55
C VAL A 247 -10.00 8.60 -18.69
N ARG A 248 -9.51 9.83 -18.52
CA ARG A 248 -10.23 10.91 -17.81
C ARG A 248 -11.55 11.30 -18.47
N ALA A 249 -11.66 11.20 -19.80
CA ALA A 249 -12.92 11.46 -20.49
C ALA A 249 -13.96 10.36 -20.22
N LEU A 250 -13.52 9.15 -19.84
CA LEU A 250 -14.36 8.00 -19.51
C LEU A 250 -14.68 7.90 -18.02
N LEU A 251 -13.83 8.48 -17.16
CA LEU A 251 -14.09 8.58 -15.72
C LEU A 251 -15.28 9.53 -15.49
N PRO A 252 -16.27 9.15 -14.65
CA PRO A 252 -17.34 10.05 -14.27
C PRO A 252 -16.72 11.27 -13.60
N GLN A 253 -16.91 12.44 -14.20
CA GLN A 253 -16.42 13.72 -13.68
C GLN A 253 -17.36 14.25 -12.60
N GLU A 254 -17.80 13.37 -11.71
CA GLU A 254 -18.63 13.76 -10.59
C GLU A 254 -17.73 14.44 -9.55
N PRO A 255 -18.00 15.70 -9.19
CA PRO A 255 -17.18 16.43 -8.21
C PRO A 255 -17.19 15.73 -6.83
N GLU A 256 -18.24 14.97 -6.54
CA GLU A 256 -18.42 14.21 -5.31
C GLU A 256 -17.33 13.16 -5.08
N LEU A 257 -16.94 12.43 -6.13
CA LEU A 257 -15.86 11.45 -6.05
C LEU A 257 -14.52 12.12 -5.81
N LEU A 258 -14.31 13.28 -6.43
CA LEU A 258 -13.09 14.05 -6.26
C LEU A 258 -12.97 14.55 -4.82
N GLU A 259 -14.06 15.01 -4.21
CA GLU A 259 -14.12 15.41 -2.80
C GLU A 259 -13.85 14.21 -1.85
N GLN A 260 -14.38 13.03 -2.17
CA GLN A 260 -14.10 11.80 -1.43
C GLN A 260 -12.62 11.38 -1.54
N VAL A 261 -12.02 11.51 -2.72
CA VAL A 261 -10.59 11.23 -2.92
C VAL A 261 -9.74 12.26 -2.16
N TYR A 262 -10.09 13.54 -2.21
CA TYR A 262 -9.37 14.57 -1.46
C TYR A 262 -9.50 14.40 0.04
N SER A 263 -10.67 14.03 0.56
CA SER A 263 -10.85 13.75 1.99
C SER A 263 -10.06 12.51 2.42
N ALA A 264 -10.05 11.44 1.61
CA ALA A 264 -9.21 10.27 1.86
C ALA A 264 -7.71 10.63 1.85
N LEU A 265 -7.26 11.43 0.89
CA LEU A 265 -5.88 11.90 0.80
C LEU A 265 -5.51 12.80 1.99
N ALA A 266 -6.38 13.73 2.37
CA ALA A 266 -6.18 14.59 3.53
C ALA A 266 -6.09 13.76 4.82
N ALA A 267 -6.94 12.74 4.97
CA ALA A 267 -6.92 11.84 6.12
C ALA A 267 -5.64 10.99 6.16
N LEU A 268 -5.17 10.46 5.02
CA LEU A 268 -3.89 9.76 4.93
C LEU A 268 -2.70 10.69 5.23
N GLN A 269 -2.71 11.90 4.69
CA GLN A 269 -1.67 12.89 4.94
C GLN A 269 -1.62 13.29 6.43
N GLN A 270 -2.78 13.45 7.07
CA GLN A 270 -2.87 13.70 8.50
C GLN A 270 -2.30 12.53 9.31
N GLN A 271 -2.63 11.28 8.93
CA GLN A 271 -2.10 10.09 9.58
C GLN A 271 -0.57 9.99 9.48
N GLU A 272 0.02 10.34 8.33
CA GLU A 272 1.48 10.42 8.17
C GLU A 272 2.12 11.48 9.07
N GLN A 273 1.47 12.65 9.23
CA GLN A 273 1.94 13.70 10.14
C GLN A 273 1.88 13.27 11.61
N GLU A 274 0.80 12.61 12.03
CA GLU A 274 0.64 12.10 13.40
C GLU A 274 1.68 11.02 13.72
N GLN A 275 1.98 10.11 12.78
CA GLN A 275 3.08 9.15 12.96
C GLN A 275 4.44 9.83 13.10
N GLN A 276 4.73 10.85 12.30
CA GLN A 276 5.98 11.60 12.41
C GLN A 276 6.09 12.31 13.76
N GLN A 277 5.00 12.90 14.26
CA GLN A 277 4.99 13.52 15.59
C GLN A 277 5.20 12.50 16.71
N GLN A 278 4.56 11.32 16.64
CA GLN A 278 4.78 10.26 17.62
C GLN A 278 6.23 9.77 17.63
N GLN A 279 6.85 9.57 16.45
CA GLN A 279 8.27 9.23 16.38
C GLN A 279 9.17 10.31 16.97
N GLN A 280 8.85 11.59 16.72
CA GLN A 280 9.62 12.71 17.26
C GLN A 280 9.47 12.82 18.79
N GLN A 281 8.28 12.55 19.33
CA GLN A 281 8.06 12.47 20.78
C GLN A 281 8.84 11.32 21.41
N GLN A 282 8.82 10.12 20.81
CA GLN A 282 9.61 8.97 21.29
C GLN A 282 11.11 9.28 21.27
N GLN A 283 11.63 9.86 20.20
CA GLN A 283 13.04 10.28 20.13
C GLN A 283 13.38 11.32 21.21
N THR A 284 12.49 12.29 21.46
CA THR A 284 12.70 13.31 22.51
C THR A 284 12.70 12.67 23.91
N GLN A 285 11.81 11.71 24.15
CA GLN A 285 11.73 10.98 25.42
C GLN A 285 12.98 10.12 25.65
N GLU A 286 13.46 9.44 24.61
CA GLU A 286 14.73 8.69 24.66
C GLU A 286 15.92 9.62 24.89
N GLN A 287 15.94 10.80 24.27
CA GLN A 287 17.01 11.78 24.48
C GLN A 287 17.01 12.33 25.91
N GLN A 288 15.84 12.59 26.50
CA GLN A 288 15.72 12.99 27.90
C GLN A 288 16.15 11.86 28.85
N GLN A 289 15.78 10.61 28.57
CA GLN A 289 16.28 9.47 29.36
C GLN A 289 17.80 9.32 29.26
N GLN A 290 18.39 9.51 28.07
CA GLN A 290 19.84 9.49 27.90
C GLN A 290 20.52 10.66 28.63
N GLN A 291 19.94 11.87 28.62
CA GLN A 291 20.48 13.00 29.37
C GLN A 291 20.44 12.73 30.88
N GLN A 292 19.32 12.23 31.42
CA GLN A 292 19.26 11.81 32.82
C GLN A 292 20.31 10.74 33.13
N GLN A 293 20.45 9.71 32.27
CA GLN A 293 21.50 8.70 32.44
C GLN A 293 22.92 9.24 32.28
N ARG A 294 23.13 10.39 31.62
CA ARG A 294 24.46 11.02 31.44
C ARG A 294 24.80 12.00 32.55
N GLU A 295 23.80 12.61 33.18
CA GLU A 295 23.99 13.45 34.37
C GLU A 295 24.27 12.61 35.63
N LEU A 296 23.68 11.41 35.73
CA LEU A 296 23.95 10.48 36.85
C LEU A 296 25.43 10.07 37.04
N PRO A 297 26.21 9.68 36.00
CA PRO A 297 27.59 9.24 36.18
C PRO A 297 28.55 10.39 36.54
N LEU A 298 28.25 11.64 36.21
CA LEU A 298 29.10 12.76 36.64
C LEU A 298 29.11 12.91 38.16
N SER A 299 27.96 12.74 38.82
CA SER A 299 27.88 12.79 40.29
C SER A 299 28.65 11.64 40.96
N ILE A 300 28.59 10.42 40.40
CA ILE A 300 29.31 9.24 40.90
C ILE A 300 30.81 9.35 40.62
N ILE A 301 31.22 9.76 39.43
CA ILE A 301 32.63 9.95 39.06
C ILE A 301 33.24 11.09 39.88
N LEU A 302 32.50 12.19 40.12
CA LEU A 302 32.94 13.26 41.02
C LEU A 302 33.05 12.78 42.48
N LEU A 303 32.12 11.95 42.95
CA LEU A 303 32.20 11.35 44.29
C LEU A 303 33.44 10.46 44.41
N GLU A 304 33.69 9.59 43.42
CA GLU A 304 34.82 8.68 43.39
C GLU A 304 36.14 9.46 43.31
N TYR A 305 36.21 10.52 42.49
CA TYR A 305 37.35 11.42 42.42
C TYR A 305 37.61 12.16 43.75
N LEU A 306 36.57 12.70 44.39
CA LEU A 306 36.66 13.36 45.70
C LEU A 306 37.12 12.38 46.80
N CYS A 307 36.57 11.16 46.82
CA CYS A 307 36.94 10.12 47.78
C CYS A 307 38.37 9.61 47.56
N CYS A 308 38.84 9.47 46.32
CA CYS A 308 40.16 8.91 46.04
C CYS A 308 41.31 9.92 46.12
N ARG A 309 41.12 11.17 45.66
CA ARG A 309 42.21 12.18 45.66
C ARG A 309 42.19 13.11 46.86
N VAL A 310 41.02 13.54 47.33
CA VAL A 310 40.97 14.65 48.30
C VAL A 310 41.11 14.17 49.74
N TYR A 311 40.70 12.93 50.04
CA TYR A 311 40.91 12.34 51.37
C TYR A 311 42.39 12.03 51.69
N ARG A 312 43.24 11.89 50.67
CA ARG A 312 44.70 11.70 50.83
C ARG A 312 45.50 13.00 50.78
N HIS A 313 44.84 14.15 50.67
CA HIS A 313 45.54 15.43 50.59
C HIS A 313 46.21 15.77 51.93
N PRO A 314 47.50 16.16 51.95
CA PRO A 314 48.24 16.45 53.19
C PRO A 314 47.63 17.61 53.98
N ASP A 315 47.07 18.60 53.27
CA ASP A 315 46.46 19.79 53.87
C ASP A 315 45.12 19.47 54.62
N PRO A 316 45.01 19.77 55.93
CA PRO A 316 43.79 19.58 56.70
C PRO A 316 42.64 20.51 56.30
N GLN A 317 42.90 21.70 55.73
CA GLN A 317 41.83 22.59 55.28
C GLN A 317 41.11 22.03 54.06
N ILE A 318 41.85 21.46 53.11
CA ILE A 318 41.29 20.80 51.93
C ILE A 318 40.43 19.59 52.33
N ARG A 319 40.83 18.84 53.36
CA ARG A 319 40.02 17.72 53.90
C ARG A 319 38.70 18.18 54.53
N LYS A 320 38.70 19.30 55.27
CA LYS A 320 37.46 19.88 55.82
C LYS A 320 36.52 20.36 54.71
N LEU A 321 37.07 20.99 53.68
CA LEU A 321 36.28 21.46 52.53
C LEU A 321 35.68 20.29 51.75
N ALA A 322 36.43 19.21 51.58
CA ALA A 322 35.96 17.97 50.97
C ALA A 322 34.88 17.27 51.79
N ALA A 323 35.04 17.18 53.11
CA ALA A 323 34.03 16.62 54.01
C ALA A 323 32.72 17.43 53.96
N ALA A 324 32.81 18.77 53.93
CA ALA A 324 31.65 19.63 53.76
C ALA A 324 30.98 19.46 52.39
N ALA A 325 31.76 19.29 51.32
CA ALA A 325 31.22 19.00 49.98
C ALA A 325 30.52 17.63 49.95
N VAL A 326 31.14 16.58 50.50
CA VAL A 326 30.54 15.24 50.60
C VAL A 326 29.26 15.28 51.43
N ALA A 327 29.22 16.02 52.55
CA ALA A 327 28.01 16.16 53.37
C ALA A 327 26.86 16.84 52.61
N ARG A 328 27.16 17.77 51.69
CA ARG A 328 26.14 18.39 50.82
C ARG A 328 25.68 17.47 49.69
N ILE A 329 26.54 16.59 49.19
CA ILE A 329 26.21 15.67 48.08
C ILE A 329 25.54 14.38 48.58
N ALA A 330 25.84 13.93 49.80
CA ALA A 330 25.37 12.67 50.38
C ALA A 330 23.83 12.47 50.37
N PRO A 331 22.98 13.48 50.63
CA PRO A 331 21.52 13.33 50.55
C PRO A 331 21.05 12.99 49.13
N HIS A 332 21.73 13.53 48.12
CA HIS A 332 21.44 13.28 46.71
C HIS A 332 22.02 11.95 46.21
N ALA A 333 23.03 11.41 46.90
CA ALA A 333 23.64 10.11 46.63
C ALA A 333 22.92 8.92 47.31
N ALA A 334 22.07 9.18 48.32
CA ALA A 334 21.35 8.17 49.10
C ALA A 334 20.55 7.13 48.27
N PRO A 335 19.79 7.51 47.22
CA PRO A 335 19.08 6.51 46.39
C PRO A 335 20.01 5.60 45.58
N TYR A 336 21.29 5.98 45.39
CA TYR A 336 22.28 5.20 44.63
C TYR A 336 23.07 4.21 45.47
N ALA A 337 23.22 4.46 46.78
CA ALA A 337 23.85 3.50 47.69
C ALA A 337 23.10 2.15 47.74
N VAL A 338 21.79 2.18 47.47
CA VAL A 338 20.93 0.99 47.41
C VAL A 338 21.15 0.20 46.11
N THR A 339 21.32 0.87 44.97
CA THR A 339 21.56 0.22 43.67
C THR A 339 22.99 -0.31 43.52
N VAL A 340 24.00 0.35 44.11
CA VAL A 340 25.39 -0.16 44.12
C VAL A 340 25.55 -1.40 45.02
N ARG A 341 24.78 -1.48 46.13
CA ARG A 341 24.69 -2.71 46.95
C ARG A 341 23.99 -3.87 46.22
N PHE A 342 23.13 -3.59 45.24
CA PHE A 342 22.48 -4.63 44.42
C PHE A 342 23.38 -5.13 43.29
N ARG A 343 24.15 -4.24 42.63
CA ARG A 343 25.09 -4.63 41.56
C ARG A 343 26.28 -5.46 42.06
N SER A 344 26.77 -5.19 43.27
CA SER A 344 27.87 -5.96 43.87
C SER A 344 27.47 -7.40 44.26
N ARG A 345 26.17 -7.69 44.42
CA ARG A 345 25.66 -9.07 44.60
C ARG A 345 25.41 -9.79 43.27
N SER A 346 24.97 -9.08 42.23
CA SER A 346 24.68 -9.69 40.92
C SER A 346 25.92 -9.97 40.06
N HIS A 347 27.03 -9.23 40.26
CA HIS A 347 28.29 -9.46 39.53
C HIS A 347 29.12 -10.68 39.97
N ARG A 348 28.71 -11.41 41.04
CA ARG A 348 29.31 -12.72 41.36
C ARG A 348 28.63 -13.91 40.67
N GLN A 349 27.48 -13.73 40.01
CA GLN A 349 26.73 -14.83 39.38
C GLN A 349 26.70 -14.80 37.85
N ASN A 350 27.13 -13.72 37.19
CA ASN A 350 27.04 -13.59 35.72
C ASN A 350 28.40 -13.43 35.03
N ARG A 351 29.33 -14.33 35.40
CA ARG A 351 30.64 -14.49 34.74
C ARG A 351 30.70 -15.80 33.94
N VAL A 352 29.66 -16.13 33.19
CA VAL A 352 29.75 -17.05 32.04
C VAL A 352 28.78 -16.55 30.98
N PHE A 353 29.26 -16.44 29.74
CA PHE A 353 28.55 -16.04 28.51
C PHE A 353 28.27 -14.56 28.27
N LYS A 354 29.31 -13.88 27.78
CA LYS A 354 29.20 -12.94 26.65
C LYS A 354 30.57 -12.78 25.99
N THR A 355 30.72 -13.26 24.75
CA THR A 355 31.31 -12.49 23.63
C THR A 355 31.33 -13.28 22.33
N GLN A 356 30.52 -12.85 21.36
CA GLN A 356 30.76 -12.78 19.90
C GLN A 356 29.42 -12.47 19.23
N CYS A 357 29.27 -11.63 18.20
CA CYS A 357 29.93 -10.41 17.76
C CYS A 357 28.93 -9.82 16.75
N LEU A 358 28.71 -8.50 16.79
CA LEU A 358 27.91 -7.78 15.80
C LEU A 358 28.68 -7.70 14.45
N TYR A 359 27.92 -7.83 13.37
CA TYR A 359 28.07 -7.17 12.05
C TYR A 359 29.24 -7.54 11.12
N ILE A 360 28.91 -8.09 9.95
CA ILE A 360 29.29 -7.62 8.59
C ILE A 360 28.49 -8.44 7.54
N ALA A 361 28.08 -7.76 6.46
CA ALA A 361 27.58 -8.24 5.15
C ALA A 361 26.08 -8.51 4.97
N PHE A 362 25.32 -7.42 4.92
CA PHE A 362 24.14 -7.26 4.08
C PHE A 362 24.61 -6.85 2.66
N GLN A 363 24.76 -7.80 1.73
CA GLN A 363 24.59 -7.59 0.28
C GLN A 363 24.77 -8.90 -0.51
N LYS A 364 23.77 -9.20 -1.35
CA LYS A 364 23.63 -10.27 -2.36
C LYS A 364 23.03 -11.60 -1.89
N GLY A 365 21.86 -11.95 -2.45
CA GLY A 365 21.51 -13.35 -2.68
C GLY A 365 20.12 -13.86 -2.27
N SER A 366 19.07 -13.04 -2.29
CA SER A 366 17.70 -13.55 -2.07
C SER A 366 17.14 -14.11 -3.39
N PHE A 367 17.17 -15.43 -3.61
CA PHE A 367 16.10 -16.15 -4.34
C PHE A 367 16.09 -17.69 -4.21
N GLU A 368 17.08 -18.36 -3.61
CA GLU A 368 17.07 -19.86 -3.58
C GLU A 368 16.79 -20.54 -2.24
N LEU A 369 16.66 -19.82 -1.12
CA LEU A 369 16.52 -20.45 0.21
C LEU A 369 15.08 -20.80 0.64
N PHE A 370 14.09 -20.63 -0.23
CA PHE A 370 12.68 -20.92 0.10
C PHE A 370 12.24 -22.36 -0.22
N ALA A 371 13.02 -23.12 -1.00
CA ALA A 371 12.70 -24.51 -1.32
C ALA A 371 13.17 -25.52 -0.25
N ALA A 372 14.19 -25.21 0.55
CA ALA A 372 14.77 -26.14 1.52
C ALA A 372 14.10 -26.12 2.92
N GLN A 373 13.35 -25.05 3.25
CA GLN A 373 12.74 -24.88 4.59
C GLN A 373 11.30 -25.43 4.69
N ARG A 374 10.85 -26.21 3.69
CA ARG A 374 9.51 -26.80 3.62
C ARG A 374 9.42 -28.25 4.16
N ARG A 375 10.54 -28.89 4.54
CA ARG A 375 10.58 -30.30 5.03
C ARG A 375 10.74 -30.51 6.54
N ARG A 376 10.76 -29.46 7.39
CA ARG A 376 11.01 -29.62 8.85
C ARG A 376 9.95 -29.05 9.80
N ARG A 377 8.74 -28.73 9.34
CA ARG A 377 7.72 -28.09 10.22
C ARG A 377 6.42 -28.88 10.39
N PHE A 378 6.39 -30.15 10.00
CA PHE A 378 5.19 -30.99 10.15
C PHE A 378 5.13 -31.81 11.47
N GLU A 379 6.07 -31.65 12.41
CA GLU A 379 6.10 -32.46 13.64
C GLU A 379 6.10 -31.69 14.97
N ALA A 380 5.85 -30.38 14.99
CA ALA A 380 5.93 -29.59 16.22
C ALA A 380 4.67 -28.77 16.56
N ARG A 381 3.47 -29.30 16.26
CA ARG A 381 2.18 -28.76 16.75
C ARG A 381 1.18 -29.84 17.12
N SER A 382 1.66 -30.88 17.81
CA SER A 382 0.82 -31.66 18.73
C SER A 382 1.39 -31.43 20.12
N LEU A 383 0.52 -31.09 21.09
CA LEU A 383 0.80 -30.71 22.49
C LEU A 383 1.06 -29.21 22.72
N ARG A 384 -0.02 -28.47 23.00
CA ARG A 384 -0.26 -27.81 24.30
C ARG A 384 -1.52 -26.96 24.23
N ALA A 385 -2.61 -27.55 24.71
CA ALA A 385 -3.77 -26.87 25.24
C ALA A 385 -3.82 -27.22 26.74
N ALA A 386 -3.87 -26.21 27.61
CA ALA A 386 -4.52 -26.22 28.94
C ALA A 386 -4.14 -24.96 29.76
N ASP A 387 -5.17 -24.31 30.31
CA ASP A 387 -5.25 -23.59 31.60
C ASP A 387 -4.54 -22.22 31.76
N VAL A 388 -5.03 -21.19 32.48
CA VAL A 388 -6.19 -20.99 33.40
C VAL A 388 -6.37 -19.48 33.70
N ASP A 389 -7.56 -19.12 34.21
CA ASP A 389 -8.13 -17.89 34.80
C ASP A 389 -7.27 -16.95 35.70
N GLY A 390 -7.74 -15.67 35.81
CA GLY A 390 -7.68 -14.87 37.06
C GLY A 390 -7.53 -13.34 36.92
N GLY A 391 -8.54 -12.56 37.38
CA GLY A 391 -8.53 -11.08 37.58
C GLY A 391 -7.73 -10.62 38.80
N GLY A 392 -7.63 -9.35 39.24
CA GLY A 392 -8.18 -8.03 38.91
C GLY A 392 -7.44 -6.95 39.75
N GLU A 393 -7.99 -5.72 39.81
CA GLU A 393 -7.58 -4.52 40.60
C GLU A 393 -6.43 -3.62 40.09
N ALA A 394 -6.78 -2.48 39.49
CA ALA A 394 -5.95 -1.26 39.46
C ALA A 394 -6.79 -0.01 39.12
N LYS A 395 -7.45 0.59 40.12
CA LYS A 395 -8.21 1.84 39.95
C LYS A 395 -8.04 2.78 41.14
N SER A 396 -6.84 3.35 41.32
CA SER A 396 -6.66 4.53 42.20
C SER A 396 -5.45 5.44 41.90
N ALA A 397 -4.78 5.34 40.74
CA ALA A 397 -3.58 6.15 40.43
C ALA A 397 -3.82 7.31 39.44
N ALA A 398 -5.03 7.49 38.91
CA ALA A 398 -5.30 8.35 37.75
C ALA A 398 -5.65 9.83 38.05
N MET A 399 -5.62 10.29 39.31
CA MET A 399 -6.01 11.67 39.65
C MET A 399 -4.87 12.60 40.09
N ALA A 400 -3.63 12.13 40.16
CA ALA A 400 -2.48 12.96 40.54
C ALA A 400 -1.69 13.56 39.36
N SER A 401 -1.91 13.12 38.11
CA SER A 401 -1.07 13.49 36.95
C SER A 401 -1.59 14.65 36.09
N ALA A 402 -2.73 15.26 36.45
CA ALA A 402 -3.34 16.32 35.65
C ALA A 402 -2.74 17.73 35.91
N GLY A 403 -2.01 17.91 37.02
CA GLY A 403 -1.45 19.21 37.42
C GLY A 403 -0.12 19.59 36.75
N GLU A 404 0.72 18.61 36.39
CA GLU A 404 2.06 18.87 35.82
C GLU A 404 2.04 19.15 34.32
N ALA A 405 1.02 18.66 33.60
CA ALA A 405 0.89 18.85 32.14
C ALA A 405 0.60 20.31 31.75
N ALA A 406 -0.08 21.09 32.60
CA ALA A 406 -0.43 22.49 32.30
C ALA A 406 0.77 23.46 32.43
N SER A 407 1.81 23.08 33.17
CA SER A 407 3.04 23.88 33.35
C SER A 407 4.01 23.72 32.17
N ALA A 408 4.11 22.51 31.62
CA ALA A 408 4.99 22.19 30.49
C ALA A 408 4.57 22.88 29.18
N VAL A 409 3.27 23.06 28.95
CA VAL A 409 2.73 23.69 27.72
C VAL A 409 3.08 25.19 27.63
N ARG A 410 3.25 25.89 28.76
CA ARG A 410 3.66 27.30 28.75
C ARG A 410 5.13 27.49 28.40
N GLN A 411 6.02 26.58 28.82
CA GLN A 411 7.46 26.66 28.51
C GLN A 411 7.78 26.35 27.04
N THR A 412 6.94 25.55 26.36
CA THR A 412 7.11 25.27 24.92
C THR A 412 6.68 26.41 24.00
N ALA A 413 5.71 27.24 24.42
CA ALA A 413 5.26 28.39 23.62
C ALA A 413 6.33 29.49 23.55
N ASP A 414 7.02 29.75 24.67
CA ASP A 414 8.08 30.76 24.73
C ASP A 414 9.34 30.35 23.94
N SER A 415 9.58 29.04 23.80
CA SER A 415 10.71 28.48 23.04
C SER A 415 10.49 28.53 21.52
N ALA A 416 9.24 28.39 21.07
CA ALA A 416 8.88 28.49 19.64
C ALA A 416 9.00 29.93 19.12
N GLN A 417 8.75 30.93 19.97
CA GLN A 417 8.82 32.34 19.62
C GLN A 417 10.28 32.84 19.48
N ALA A 418 11.24 32.18 20.13
CA ALA A 418 12.67 32.46 19.99
C ALA A 418 13.29 31.91 18.69
N ALA A 419 12.68 30.90 18.06
CA ALA A 419 13.19 30.29 16.82
C ALA A 419 12.83 31.07 15.54
N ALA A 420 11.88 32.00 15.61
CA ALA A 420 11.40 32.79 14.47
C ALA A 420 12.40 33.84 13.94
N GLY A 421 13.53 34.06 14.62
CA GLY A 421 14.54 35.06 14.25
C GLY A 421 15.77 34.55 13.47
N ILE A 422 15.84 33.25 13.17
CA ILE A 422 17.09 32.62 12.66
C ILE A 422 17.16 32.52 11.13
N VAL A 423 16.04 32.70 10.42
CA VAL A 423 16.03 32.65 8.94
C VAL A 423 15.96 34.07 8.38
N ASP A 424 17.07 34.53 7.82
CA ASP A 424 17.19 35.80 7.12
C ASP A 424 16.15 35.89 5.98
N GLY A 425 15.37 36.97 5.95
CA GLY A 425 14.33 37.20 4.94
C GLY A 425 14.88 37.26 3.51
N ALA A 426 16.16 37.59 3.36
CA ALA A 426 16.85 37.54 2.09
C ALA A 426 17.00 36.10 1.56
N LEU A 427 17.32 35.14 2.44
CA LEU A 427 17.45 33.73 2.08
C LEU A 427 16.08 33.13 1.71
N GLN A 428 15.04 33.50 2.44
CA GLN A 428 13.68 33.02 2.16
C GLN A 428 13.17 33.52 0.80
N THR A 429 13.49 34.76 0.45
CA THR A 429 13.15 35.37 -0.84
C THR A 429 14.00 34.79 -1.98
N GLN A 430 15.27 34.50 -1.73
CA GLN A 430 16.15 33.82 -2.69
C GLN A 430 15.66 32.39 -3.01
N VAL A 431 15.25 31.63 -1.99
CA VAL A 431 14.65 30.29 -2.18
C VAL A 431 13.36 30.39 -2.99
N ARG A 432 12.49 31.35 -2.67
CA ARG A 432 11.22 31.56 -3.38
C ARG A 432 11.45 31.94 -4.84
N ASN A 433 12.40 32.83 -5.11
CA ASN A 433 12.74 33.25 -6.47
C ASN A 433 13.42 32.13 -7.27
N SER A 434 14.21 31.26 -6.61
CA SER A 434 14.82 30.09 -7.24
C SER A 434 13.78 29.04 -7.67
N ILE A 435 12.71 28.86 -6.89
CA ILE A 435 11.61 27.93 -7.23
C ILE A 435 10.82 28.46 -8.44
N VAL A 436 10.52 29.76 -8.48
CA VAL A 436 9.78 30.39 -9.59
C VAL A 436 10.59 30.37 -10.89
N THR A 437 11.91 30.61 -10.82
CA THR A 437 12.80 30.46 -12.00
C THR A 437 12.92 29.00 -12.43
N PHE A 438 12.87 28.04 -11.51
CA PHE A 438 12.85 26.60 -11.83
C PHE A 438 11.53 26.16 -12.49
N GLU A 439 10.41 26.80 -12.15
CA GLU A 439 9.11 26.53 -12.79
C GLU A 439 9.01 27.17 -14.19
N GLN A 440 9.56 28.38 -14.37
CA GLN A 440 9.50 29.11 -15.64
C GLN A 440 10.41 28.50 -16.73
N GLN A 441 11.40 27.69 -16.37
CA GLN A 441 12.32 27.05 -17.33
C GLN A 441 11.87 25.66 -17.82
N ARG A 442 10.57 25.32 -17.79
CA ARG A 442 10.10 24.01 -18.30
C ARG A 442 9.62 24.06 -19.76
N PRO A 443 10.47 23.69 -20.75
CA PRO A 443 9.98 23.27 -22.06
C PRO A 443 9.24 21.93 -21.91
N TYR A 444 7.92 22.01 -21.99
CA TYR A 444 6.99 20.89 -21.90
C TYR A 444 7.16 19.92 -23.08
N ARG A 445 7.64 18.70 -22.79
CA ARG A 445 7.27 17.39 -23.41
C ARG A 445 8.38 16.38 -23.10
N ARG A 446 8.33 15.71 -21.94
CA ARG A 446 8.80 14.32 -21.68
C ARG A 446 8.97 14.03 -20.18
N ARG A 447 9.62 14.90 -19.38
CA ARG A 447 9.87 14.63 -17.95
C ARG A 447 8.66 14.75 -17.00
N GLY A 448 7.60 15.47 -17.37
CA GLY A 448 6.43 15.60 -16.50
C GLY A 448 5.68 14.28 -16.28
N GLY A 449 5.68 13.41 -17.28
CA GLY A 449 5.15 12.05 -17.15
C GLY A 449 6.06 11.13 -16.33
N ASP A 450 7.37 11.38 -16.36
CA ASP A 450 8.36 10.63 -15.57
C ASP A 450 8.29 11.00 -14.09
N LEU A 451 8.09 12.28 -13.75
CA LEU A 451 7.91 12.72 -12.36
C LEU A 451 6.56 12.27 -11.78
N LEU A 452 5.48 12.26 -12.57
CA LEU A 452 4.20 11.66 -12.14
C LEU A 452 4.31 10.14 -11.98
N ARG A 453 5.07 9.46 -12.86
CA ARG A 453 5.43 8.05 -12.71
C ARG A 453 6.23 7.83 -11.44
N GLU A 454 7.25 8.64 -11.18
CA GLU A 454 8.13 8.53 -10.03
C GLU A 454 7.37 8.79 -8.73
N ALA A 455 6.53 9.83 -8.68
CA ALA A 455 5.67 10.11 -7.54
C ALA A 455 4.64 8.99 -7.30
N SER A 456 4.02 8.45 -8.36
CA SER A 456 3.08 7.33 -8.24
C SER A 456 3.78 6.04 -7.79
N CYS A 457 4.98 5.76 -8.30
CA CYS A 457 5.79 4.63 -7.88
C CYS A 457 6.29 4.78 -6.44
N ALA A 458 6.69 5.98 -6.02
CA ALA A 458 7.10 6.28 -4.65
C ALA A 458 5.93 6.12 -3.67
N PHE A 459 4.72 6.56 -4.05
CA PHE A 459 3.51 6.37 -3.27
C PHE A 459 3.11 4.89 -3.14
N ILE A 460 3.16 4.12 -4.22
CA ILE A 460 2.91 2.67 -4.18
C ILE A 460 3.98 1.97 -3.30
N ALA A 461 5.24 2.39 -3.40
CA ALA A 461 6.33 1.85 -2.59
C ALA A 461 6.18 2.19 -1.09
N SER A 462 5.82 3.42 -0.75
CA SER A 462 5.61 3.84 0.65
C SER A 462 4.48 3.05 1.31
N ILE A 463 3.41 2.82 0.56
CA ILE A 463 2.30 1.95 0.93
C ILE A 463 2.75 0.51 1.17
N GLY A 464 3.59 -0.05 0.28
CA GLY A 464 4.13 -1.40 0.42
C GLY A 464 5.00 -1.55 1.66
N THR A 465 5.84 -0.56 1.96
CA THR A 465 6.67 -0.55 3.17
C THR A 465 5.86 -0.43 4.45
N ALA A 466 4.78 0.37 4.45
CA ALA A 466 3.89 0.49 5.60
C ALA A 466 3.15 -0.82 5.90
N ALA A 467 2.71 -1.54 4.85
CA ALA A 467 2.05 -2.83 5.00
C ALA A 467 3.02 -3.94 5.47
N ALA A 468 4.27 -3.93 4.99
CA ALA A 468 5.30 -4.86 5.45
C ALA A 468 5.67 -4.63 6.93
N ALA A 469 5.80 -3.36 7.35
CA ALA A 469 6.03 -3.01 8.74
C ALA A 469 4.87 -3.45 9.65
N PHE A 470 3.63 -3.34 9.17
CA PHE A 470 2.45 -3.82 9.89
C PHE A 470 2.43 -5.36 10.02
N ALA A 471 2.81 -6.09 8.97
CA ALA A 471 2.89 -7.54 8.97
C ALA A 471 4.01 -8.08 9.90
N ASP A 472 5.13 -7.37 10.02
CA ASP A 472 6.21 -7.73 10.95
C ASP A 472 5.87 -7.37 12.40
N GLY A 473 5.12 -6.29 12.65
CA GLY A 473 4.60 -5.95 13.98
C GLY A 473 3.69 -7.03 14.57
N ASN A 474 2.87 -7.67 13.73
CA ASN A 474 2.01 -8.79 14.12
C ASN A 474 2.75 -10.14 14.27
N ARG A 475 4.03 -10.24 13.89
CA ARG A 475 4.86 -11.43 14.15
C ARG A 475 5.62 -11.37 15.48
N GLN A 476 5.78 -10.17 16.03
CA GLN A 476 6.50 -9.94 17.29
C GLN A 476 5.59 -9.93 18.51
N ARG A 477 4.27 -9.85 18.29
CA ARG A 477 3.23 -10.18 19.27
C ARG A 477 2.81 -11.64 19.06
#